data_AF-A0A1U9P047-F1
#
_entry.id   AF-A0A1U9P047-F1
#
_cell.length_a   1.000
_cell.length_b   1.000
_cell.length_c   1.000
_cell.angle_alpha   90.00
_cell.angle_beta   90.00
_cell.angle_gamma   90.00
#
_symmetry.space_group_name_H-M   'P 1'
#
loop_
_entity.id
_entity.type
_entity.pdbx_description
1 polymer ?
#
loop_
_entity_poly.entity_id
_entity_poly.type
_entity_poly.pdbx_seq_one_letter_code
_entity_poly.pdbx_strand_id
1 'polypeptide(L)'
;MPLTLTAPRLLRVPAAPPAKRVLDLAGAVALLAVLALPLAAVTALLYATRGGRPFTRQPAAGLAGRPFLTWRFDTSGPGRTGALLERCALDGLPQLLNVVRGEMSLVGPRPEARTDRPDRLLVRPGMTGLWQVSARSDLPWEEMALLDRHYVENHWLGMDLAILAQTPRAAYRQRLA
;
A
#
# COMPACT_ATOMS: atom_id res chain seq x y z
N MET A 1 -20.96 -0.83 -40.21
CA MET A 1 -19.53 -1.09 -39.92
C MET A 1 -19.44 -1.68 -38.51
N PRO A 2 -19.43 -3.01 -38.35
CA PRO A 2 -19.29 -3.59 -37.01
C PRO A 2 -17.85 -3.34 -36.54
N LEU A 3 -17.73 -2.75 -35.35
CA LEU A 3 -16.46 -2.56 -34.67
C LEU A 3 -15.92 -3.94 -34.29
N THR A 4 -14.96 -4.45 -35.06
CA THR A 4 -14.10 -5.55 -34.65
C THR A 4 -13.37 -5.12 -33.39
N LEU A 5 -13.84 -5.61 -32.24
CA LEU A 5 -13.15 -5.53 -30.97
C LEU A 5 -11.86 -6.35 -31.11
N THR A 6 -10.77 -5.67 -31.45
CA THR A 6 -9.42 -6.22 -31.34
C THR A 6 -9.25 -6.64 -29.89
N ALA A 7 -9.20 -7.95 -29.64
CA ALA A 7 -9.00 -8.51 -28.32
C ALA A 7 -7.82 -7.79 -27.64
N PRO A 8 -7.96 -7.34 -26.38
CA PRO A 8 -6.87 -6.65 -25.70
C PRO A 8 -5.66 -7.57 -25.75
N ARG A 9 -4.55 -7.04 -26.27
CA ARG A 9 -3.21 -7.64 -26.16
C ARG A 9 -3.14 -8.25 -24.77
N LEU A 10 -2.96 -9.57 -24.70
CA LEU A 10 -2.76 -10.30 -23.45
C LEU A 10 -1.69 -9.52 -22.67
N LEU A 11 -2.12 -8.70 -21.70
CA LEU A 11 -1.22 -8.01 -20.81
C LEU A 11 -0.59 -9.14 -20.01
N ARG A 12 0.57 -9.62 -20.47
CA ARG A 12 1.38 -10.56 -19.72
C ARG A 12 1.59 -9.90 -18.38
N VAL A 13 0.95 -10.43 -17.34
CA VAL A 13 1.26 -10.12 -15.96
C VAL A 13 2.74 -10.47 -15.83
N PRO A 14 3.66 -9.50 -15.74
CA PRO A 14 5.03 -9.84 -15.46
C PRO A 14 4.99 -10.48 -14.07
N ALA A 15 5.37 -11.75 -13.99
CA ALA A 15 5.57 -12.36 -12.69
C ALA A 15 6.64 -11.51 -12.00
N ALA A 16 6.26 -10.78 -10.95
CA ALA A 16 7.22 -10.09 -10.12
C ALA A 16 8.34 -11.08 -9.79
N PRO A 17 9.63 -10.70 -9.94
CA PRO A 17 10.72 -11.64 -9.76
C PRO A 17 10.57 -12.31 -8.40
N PRO A 18 10.82 -13.64 -8.28
CA PRO A 18 10.61 -14.37 -7.03
C PRO A 18 11.35 -13.73 -5.85
N ALA A 19 12.50 -13.11 -6.12
CA ALA A 19 13.28 -12.33 -5.15
C ALA A 19 12.51 -11.15 -4.53
N LYS A 20 11.68 -10.44 -5.30
CA LYS A 20 10.84 -9.35 -4.75
C LYS A 20 9.87 -9.89 -3.73
N ARG A 21 9.24 -11.04 -4.01
CA ARG A 21 8.33 -11.67 -3.06
C ARG A 21 9.03 -12.11 -1.78
N VAL A 22 10.25 -12.63 -1.87
CA VAL A 22 11.07 -12.99 -0.70
C VAL A 22 11.38 -11.74 0.13
N LEU A 23 11.80 -10.65 -0.52
CA LEU A 23 12.08 -9.38 0.15
C LEU A 23 10.83 -8.83 0.86
N ASP A 24 9.67 -8.82 0.18
CA ASP A 24 8.41 -8.36 0.76
C ASP A 24 8.01 -9.16 2.00
N LEU A 25 8.11 -10.50 1.91
CA LEU A 25 7.73 -11.37 3.01
C LEU A 25 8.70 -11.25 4.19
N ALA A 26 10.01 -11.28 3.92
CA ALA A 26 11.03 -11.14 4.95
C ALA A 26 10.94 -9.78 5.65
N GLY A 27 10.81 -8.71 4.88
CA GLY A 27 10.64 -7.35 5.41
C GLY A 27 9.34 -7.19 6.21
N ALA A 28 8.21 -7.71 5.70
CA ALA A 28 6.94 -7.63 6.41
C ALA A 28 6.95 -8.43 7.72
N VAL A 29 7.52 -9.64 7.73
CA VAL A 29 7.65 -10.46 8.93
C VAL A 29 8.59 -9.80 9.95
N ALA A 30 9.73 -9.28 9.51
CA ALA A 30 10.66 -8.58 10.40
C ALA A 30 10.02 -7.33 11.02
N LEU A 31 9.33 -6.52 10.21
CA LEU A 31 8.61 -5.34 10.69
C LEU A 31 7.50 -5.72 11.67
N LEU A 32 6.71 -6.75 11.37
CA LEU A 32 5.67 -7.24 12.28
C LEU A 32 6.26 -7.76 13.60
N ALA A 33 7.40 -8.47 13.56
CA ALA A 33 8.05 -8.97 14.75
C ALA A 33 8.56 -7.84 15.65
N VAL A 34 9.25 -6.85 15.06
CA VAL A 34 9.75 -5.66 15.78
C VAL A 34 8.60 -4.81 16.31
N LEU A 35 7.52 -4.67 15.53
CA LEU A 35 6.38 -3.83 15.89
C LEU A 35 5.27 -4.59 16.62
N ALA A 36 5.45 -5.86 16.98
CA ALA A 36 4.39 -6.68 17.57
C ALA A 36 3.86 -6.06 18.88
N LEU A 37 4.76 -5.71 19.80
CA LEU A 37 4.42 -5.08 21.07
C LEU A 37 3.76 -3.70 20.91
N PRO A 38 4.31 -2.74 20.13
CA PRO A 38 3.65 -1.45 19.95
C PRO A 38 2.31 -1.57 19.21
N LEU A 39 2.18 -2.46 18.22
CA LEU A 39 0.89 -2.70 17.55
C LEU A 39 -0.14 -3.29 18.50
N ALA A 40 0.24 -4.25 19.36
CA ALA A 40 -0.63 -4.79 20.38
C ALA A 40 -1.07 -3.72 21.39
N ALA A 41 -0.13 -2.88 21.85
CA ALA A 41 -0.42 -1.78 22.76
C ALA A 41 -1.37 -0.75 22.13
N VAL A 42 -1.15 -0.35 20.88
CA VAL A 42 -2.05 0.54 20.13
C VAL A 42 -3.43 -0.09 19.98
N THR A 43 -3.50 -1.38 19.62
CA THR A 43 -4.76 -2.11 19.48
C THR A 43 -5.52 -2.14 20.80
N ALA A 44 -4.85 -2.47 21.90
CA ALA A 44 -5.43 -2.48 23.24
C ALA A 44 -5.88 -1.08 23.68
N LEU A 45 -5.11 -0.05 23.39
CA LEU A 45 -5.45 1.33 23.71
C LEU A 45 -6.66 1.82 22.91
N LEU A 46 -6.72 1.53 21.61
CA LEU A 46 -7.89 1.84 20.78
C LEU A 46 -9.13 1.11 21.31
N TYR A 47 -9.01 -0.17 21.65
CA TYR A 47 -10.10 -0.94 22.24
C TYR A 47 -10.56 -0.37 23.59
N ALA A 48 -9.63 -0.08 24.51
CA ALA A 48 -9.94 0.41 25.86
C ALA A 48 -10.50 1.84 25.88
N THR A 49 -10.06 2.71 24.97
CA THR A 49 -10.45 4.14 24.97
C THR A 49 -11.70 4.44 24.15
N ARG A 50 -12.01 3.61 23.14
CA ARG A 50 -13.14 3.86 22.23
C ARG A 50 -14.22 2.79 22.29
N GLY A 51 -13.89 1.58 22.75
CA GLY A 51 -14.72 0.40 22.53
C GLY A 51 -14.82 0.04 21.04
N GLY A 52 -15.36 -1.15 20.75
CA GLY A 52 -15.59 -1.59 19.37
C GLY A 52 -14.34 -2.17 18.68
N ARG A 53 -14.31 -2.07 17.35
CA ARG A 53 -13.29 -2.72 16.52
C ARG A 53 -12.09 -1.79 16.30
N PRO A 54 -10.87 -2.16 16.71
CA PRO A 54 -9.68 -1.32 16.53
C PRO A 54 -9.19 -1.26 15.08
N PHE A 55 -9.80 -2.02 14.17
CA PHE A 55 -9.42 -2.11 12.77
C PHE A 55 -10.58 -1.83 11.83
N THR A 56 -10.29 -1.08 10.78
CA THR A 56 -11.16 -0.93 9.61
C THR A 56 -10.65 -1.80 8.46
N ARG A 57 -11.57 -2.15 7.56
CA ARG A 57 -11.25 -2.87 6.32
C ARG A 57 -11.77 -2.10 5.13
N GLN A 58 -10.92 -1.89 4.13
CA GLN A 58 -11.30 -1.20 2.90
C GLN A 58 -11.07 -2.11 1.68
N PRO A 59 -12.04 -2.18 0.75
CA PRO A 59 -11.91 -2.99 -0.46
C PRO A 59 -10.79 -2.45 -1.35
N ALA A 60 -10.02 -3.37 -1.93
CA ALA A 60 -8.97 -3.07 -2.88
C ALA A 60 -8.87 -4.17 -3.96
N ALA A 61 -8.37 -3.79 -5.13
CA ALA A 61 -8.00 -4.71 -6.20
C ALA A 61 -6.50 -5.04 -6.09
N GLY A 62 -6.20 -6.34 -6.02
CA GLY A 62 -4.86 -6.88 -5.98
C GLY A 62 -4.35 -7.30 -7.36
N LEU A 63 -3.32 -8.13 -7.38
CA LEU A 63 -2.75 -8.70 -8.60
C LEU A 63 -3.83 -9.37 -9.46
N ALA A 64 -3.80 -9.10 -10.76
CA ALA A 64 -4.77 -9.54 -11.75
C ALA A 64 -6.23 -9.15 -11.41
N GLY A 65 -6.43 -8.06 -10.66
CA GLY A 65 -7.74 -7.57 -10.28
C GLY A 65 -8.43 -8.39 -9.18
N ARG A 66 -7.72 -9.28 -8.49
CA ARG A 66 -8.29 -10.09 -7.40
C ARG A 66 -8.74 -9.18 -6.25
N PRO A 67 -10.03 -9.17 -5.88
CA PRO A 67 -10.50 -8.32 -4.79
C PRO A 67 -9.99 -8.84 -3.45
N PHE A 68 -9.59 -7.92 -2.57
CA PHE A 68 -9.21 -8.22 -1.19
C PHE A 68 -9.56 -7.05 -0.25
N LEU A 69 -9.35 -7.24 1.05
CA LEU A 69 -9.61 -6.24 2.08
C LEU A 69 -8.29 -5.78 2.72
N THR A 70 -7.98 -4.50 2.58
CA THR A 70 -6.84 -3.88 3.26
C THR A 70 -7.16 -3.69 4.74
N TRP A 71 -6.16 -3.89 5.61
CA TRP A 71 -6.29 -3.69 7.06
C TRP A 71 -5.75 -2.34 7.47
N ARG A 72 -6.49 -1.57 8.26
CA ARG A 72 -6.01 -0.30 8.83
C ARG A 72 -6.47 -0.16 10.26
N PHE A 73 -5.77 0.65 11.04
CA PHE A 73 -6.31 1.06 12.34
C PHE A 73 -7.56 1.92 12.14
N ASP A 74 -8.55 1.73 13.01
CA ASP A 74 -9.72 2.60 13.05
C ASP A 74 -9.37 3.91 13.77
N THR A 75 -9.26 5.00 13.01
CA THR A 75 -8.90 6.31 13.53
C THR A 75 -10.08 7.28 13.62
N SER A 76 -11.28 6.95 13.10
CA SER A 76 -12.39 7.90 12.91
C SER A 76 -13.09 8.35 14.19
N GLY A 77 -12.84 7.69 15.32
CA GLY A 77 -13.44 8.04 16.61
C GLY A 77 -12.74 9.20 17.34
N PRO A 78 -13.37 9.79 18.36
CA PRO A 78 -12.71 10.79 19.21
C PRO A 78 -11.52 10.18 19.97
N GLY A 79 -10.55 11.03 20.35
CA GLY A 79 -9.42 10.63 21.21
C GLY A 79 -8.04 10.83 20.59
N ARG A 80 -7.03 10.96 21.47
CA ARG A 80 -5.65 11.31 21.11
C ARG A 80 -4.93 10.21 20.33
N THR A 81 -5.29 8.94 20.56
CA THR A 81 -4.62 7.79 19.96
C THR A 81 -4.80 7.75 18.44
N GLY A 82 -6.03 7.85 17.93
CA GLY A 82 -6.27 7.87 16.48
C GLY A 82 -5.67 9.09 15.81
N ALA A 83 -5.80 10.27 16.44
CA ALA A 83 -5.16 11.49 15.94
C ALA A 83 -3.63 11.35 15.86
N LEU A 84 -2.99 10.71 16.86
CA LEU A 84 -1.56 10.45 16.82
C LEU A 84 -1.18 9.46 15.71
N LEU A 85 -1.96 8.39 15.52
CA LEU A 85 -1.73 7.41 14.45
C LEU A 85 -1.82 8.06 13.06
N GLU A 86 -2.77 8.96 12.85
CA GLU A 86 -2.89 9.72 11.60
C GLU A 86 -1.72 10.68 11.43
N ARG A 87 -1.37 11.46 12.46
CA ARG A 87 -0.26 12.42 12.42
C ARG A 87 1.09 11.76 12.15
N CYS A 88 1.30 10.55 12.68
CA CYS A 88 2.54 9.79 12.49
C CYS A 88 2.50 8.86 11.27
N ALA A 89 1.41 8.85 10.48
CA ALA A 89 1.20 7.94 9.34
C ALA A 89 1.34 6.44 9.70
N LEU A 90 0.97 6.06 10.92
CA LEU A 90 1.08 4.68 11.42
C LEU A 90 -0.24 3.89 11.30
N ASP A 91 -1.31 4.53 10.85
CA ASP A 91 -2.63 3.94 10.65
C ASP A 91 -2.65 2.81 9.62
N GLY A 92 -1.69 2.80 8.69
CA GLY A 92 -1.52 1.76 7.67
C GLY A 92 -0.69 0.53 8.10
N LEU A 93 -0.07 0.52 9.28
CA LEU A 93 0.80 -0.61 9.70
C LEU A 93 0.11 -1.99 9.68
N PRO A 94 -1.20 -2.13 10.00
CA PRO A 94 -1.88 -3.42 9.90
C PRO A 94 -1.87 -4.04 8.48
N GLN A 95 -1.61 -3.25 7.43
CA GLN A 95 -1.49 -3.76 6.05
C GLN A 95 -0.29 -4.69 5.86
N LEU A 96 0.69 -4.70 6.77
CA LEU A 96 1.76 -5.70 6.76
C LEU A 96 1.20 -7.13 6.77
N LEU A 97 0.02 -7.35 7.38
CA LEU A 97 -0.69 -8.62 7.32
C LEU A 97 -1.14 -8.98 5.89
N ASN A 98 -1.55 -7.99 5.08
CA ASN A 98 -1.88 -8.21 3.67
C ASN A 98 -0.64 -8.57 2.85
N VAL A 99 0.53 -8.00 3.18
CA VAL A 99 1.80 -8.35 2.54
C VAL A 99 2.17 -9.79 2.85
N VAL A 100 2.07 -10.21 4.12
CA VAL A 100 2.32 -11.60 4.53
C VAL A 100 1.34 -12.55 3.82
N ARG A 101 0.04 -12.21 3.74
CA ARG A 101 -0.98 -12.99 3.01
C ARG A 101 -0.78 -13.03 1.49
N GLY A 102 0.07 -12.17 0.94
CA GLY A 102 0.37 -12.13 -0.49
C GLY A 102 -0.64 -11.37 -1.33
N GLU A 103 -1.53 -10.62 -0.68
CA GLU A 103 -2.48 -9.71 -1.32
C GLU A 103 -1.78 -8.40 -1.73
N MET A 104 -0.80 -7.98 -0.93
CA MET A 104 0.00 -6.76 -1.13
C MET A 104 1.51 -7.04 -1.22
N SER A 105 2.24 -6.01 -1.62
CA SER A 105 3.69 -5.88 -1.61
C SER A 105 4.10 -4.76 -0.65
N LEU A 106 5.36 -4.73 -0.18
CA LEU A 106 5.82 -3.56 0.58
C LEU A 106 5.84 -2.32 -0.33
N VAL A 107 6.37 -2.50 -1.55
CA VAL A 107 6.45 -1.45 -2.57
C VAL A 107 5.58 -1.80 -3.78
N GLY A 108 4.75 -0.85 -4.21
CA GLY A 108 3.84 -1.02 -5.34
C GLY A 108 2.90 0.17 -5.53
N PRO A 109 2.07 0.16 -6.58
CA PRO A 109 1.03 1.16 -6.77
C PRO A 109 0.04 1.15 -5.60
N ARG A 110 -0.56 2.31 -5.29
CA ARG A 110 -1.50 2.41 -4.16
C ARG A 110 -2.73 1.49 -4.38
N PRO A 111 -3.19 0.76 -3.34
CA PRO A 111 -4.40 -0.05 -3.45
C PRO A 111 -5.64 0.82 -3.64
N GLU A 112 -6.45 0.47 -4.64
CA GLU A 112 -7.73 1.11 -4.95
C GLU A 112 -8.84 0.06 -5.09
N ALA A 113 -10.05 0.39 -4.62
CA ALA A 113 -11.21 -0.50 -4.71
C ALA A 113 -11.60 -0.80 -6.17
N ARG A 114 -11.51 0.22 -7.02
CA ARG A 114 -11.74 0.16 -8.46
C ARG A 114 -10.70 1.04 -9.10
N THR A 115 -10.08 0.56 -10.17
CA THR A 115 -9.13 1.34 -10.95
C THR A 115 -9.59 1.36 -12.40
N ASP A 116 -9.55 2.54 -13.01
CA ASP A 116 -9.70 2.76 -14.45
C ASP A 116 -8.40 2.41 -15.21
N ARG A 117 -7.33 2.10 -14.46
CA ARG A 117 -5.98 1.83 -14.98
C ARG A 117 -5.60 0.35 -14.81
N PRO A 118 -5.89 -0.50 -15.81
CA PRO A 118 -5.67 -1.94 -15.70
C PRO A 118 -4.18 -2.33 -15.58
N ASP A 119 -3.27 -1.44 -15.99
CA ASP A 119 -1.82 -1.59 -15.83
C ASP A 119 -1.41 -1.76 -14.36
N ARG A 120 -2.09 -1.10 -13.42
CA ARG A 120 -1.79 -1.22 -11.99
C ARG A 120 -2.10 -2.60 -11.43
N LEU A 121 -2.97 -3.35 -12.10
CA LEU A 121 -3.34 -4.72 -11.73
C LEU A 121 -2.31 -5.76 -12.17
N LEU A 122 -1.27 -5.37 -12.91
CA LEU A 122 -0.20 -6.27 -13.36
C LEU A 122 0.82 -6.57 -12.27
N VAL A 123 0.82 -5.79 -11.19
CA VAL A 123 1.66 -5.98 -10.01
C VAL A 123 0.79 -6.00 -8.76
N ARG A 124 1.35 -6.46 -7.64
CA ARG A 124 0.65 -6.32 -6.35
C ARG A 124 0.66 -4.86 -5.92
N PRO A 125 -0.45 -4.34 -5.39
CA PRO A 125 -0.45 -3.02 -4.78
C PRO A 125 0.50 -2.96 -3.58
N GLY A 126 1.05 -1.77 -3.33
CA GLY A 126 2.04 -1.49 -2.30
C GLY A 126 1.47 -0.84 -1.06
N MET A 127 2.15 -1.02 0.07
CA MET A 127 1.95 -0.15 1.25
C MET A 127 2.52 1.24 1.00
N THR A 128 3.65 1.30 0.30
CA THR A 128 4.29 2.50 -0.24
C THR A 128 4.54 2.32 -1.74
N GLY A 129 4.86 3.39 -2.45
CA GLY A 129 5.01 3.38 -3.90
C GLY A 129 5.81 4.57 -4.40
N LEU A 130 6.22 4.51 -5.67
CA LEU A 130 7.07 5.54 -6.27
C LEU A 130 6.41 6.92 -6.18
N TRP A 131 5.14 7.05 -6.59
CA TRP A 131 4.43 8.32 -6.48
C TRP A 131 4.31 8.78 -5.01
N GLN A 132 4.15 7.87 -4.04
CA GLN A 132 4.05 8.23 -2.62
C GLN A 132 5.35 8.84 -2.10
N VAL A 133 6.52 8.39 -2.55
CA VAL A 133 7.81 8.97 -2.11
C VAL A 133 8.25 10.17 -2.95
N SER A 134 7.81 10.22 -4.21
CA SER A 134 8.04 11.35 -5.12
C SER A 134 7.05 12.49 -4.92
N ALA A 135 5.91 12.23 -4.26
CA ALA A 135 4.85 13.20 -4.02
C ALA A 135 5.36 14.40 -3.21
N ARG A 136 5.56 15.51 -3.93
CA ARG A 136 5.39 16.87 -3.42
C ARG A 136 3.91 17.12 -3.18
N SER A 137 3.60 18.03 -2.26
CA SER A 137 2.27 18.40 -1.76
C SER A 137 1.21 18.74 -2.83
N ASP A 138 1.62 18.90 -4.09
CA ASP A 138 0.91 19.60 -5.16
C ASP A 138 1.02 18.92 -6.54
N LEU A 139 1.37 17.62 -6.60
CA LEU A 139 1.41 16.88 -7.87
C LEU A 139 0.00 16.63 -8.45
N PRO A 140 -0.25 16.99 -9.73
CA PRO A 140 -1.47 16.64 -10.45
C PRO A 140 -1.74 15.13 -10.48
N TRP A 141 -3.01 14.76 -10.57
CA TRP A 141 -3.43 13.35 -10.61
C TRP A 141 -2.86 12.58 -11.81
N GLU A 142 -2.67 13.23 -12.96
CA GLU A 142 -2.03 12.58 -14.10
C GLU A 142 -0.56 12.23 -13.82
N GLU A 143 0.18 13.10 -13.13
CA GLU A 143 1.59 12.85 -12.81
C GLU A 143 1.76 11.70 -11.82
N MET A 144 0.87 11.60 -10.81
CA MET A 144 0.85 10.45 -9.89
C MET A 144 0.63 9.13 -10.65
N ALA A 145 -0.28 9.14 -11.64
CA ALA A 145 -0.55 7.98 -12.46
C ALA A 145 0.63 7.60 -13.36
N LEU A 146 1.36 8.58 -13.89
CA LEU A 146 2.56 8.35 -14.68
C LEU A 146 3.66 7.71 -13.84
N LEU A 147 3.84 8.13 -12.59
CA LEU A 147 4.79 7.52 -11.65
C LEU A 147 4.41 6.08 -11.31
N ASP A 148 3.12 5.80 -11.10
CA ASP A 148 2.63 4.44 -10.91
C ASP A 148 2.87 3.56 -12.14
N ARG A 149 2.57 4.05 -13.35
CA ARG A 149 2.86 3.34 -14.59
C ARG A 149 4.36 3.07 -14.75
N HIS A 150 5.18 4.09 -14.51
CA HIS A 150 6.63 3.97 -14.61
C HIS A 150 7.16 2.87 -13.68
N TYR A 151 6.63 2.81 -12.45
CA TYR A 151 6.95 1.73 -11.52
C TYR A 151 6.49 0.37 -12.06
N VAL A 152 5.25 0.22 -12.52
CA VAL A 152 4.75 -1.04 -13.09
C VAL A 152 5.66 -1.57 -14.20
N GLU A 153 6.08 -0.68 -15.10
CA GLU A 153 6.90 -1.03 -16.28
C GLU A 153 8.37 -1.30 -15.95
N ASN A 154 8.94 -0.59 -14.97
CA ASN A 154 10.40 -0.55 -14.76
C ASN A 154 10.85 -0.99 -13.35
N HIS A 155 9.96 -1.53 -12.52
CA HIS A 155 10.33 -1.92 -11.16
C HIS A 155 11.41 -3.02 -11.15
N TRP A 156 12.38 -2.81 -10.28
CA TRP A 156 13.44 -3.76 -9.95
C TRP A 156 13.82 -3.58 -8.47
N LEU A 157 14.55 -4.52 -7.90
CA LEU A 157 14.80 -4.57 -6.45
C LEU A 157 15.48 -3.32 -5.89
N GLY A 158 16.40 -2.69 -6.62
CA GLY A 158 17.06 -1.47 -6.12
C GLY A 158 16.13 -0.27 -6.10
N MET A 159 15.18 -0.17 -7.04
CA MET A 159 14.12 0.84 -6.98
C MET A 159 13.24 0.60 -5.75
N ASP A 160 12.88 -0.65 -5.44
CA ASP A 160 12.12 -0.97 -4.23
C ASP A 160 12.86 -0.52 -2.95
N LEU A 161 14.16 -0.85 -2.84
CA LEU A 161 14.97 -0.45 -1.70
C LEU A 161 15.09 1.07 -1.58
N ALA A 162 15.25 1.78 -2.70
CA ALA A 162 15.28 3.23 -2.72
C ALA A 162 13.94 3.84 -2.26
N ILE A 163 12.81 3.27 -2.68
CA ILE A 163 11.48 3.71 -2.25
C ILE A 163 11.29 3.44 -0.75
N LEU A 164 11.66 2.25 -0.26
CA LEU A 164 11.58 1.91 1.16
C LEU A 164 12.43 2.86 2.02
N ALA A 165 13.65 3.17 1.60
CA ALA A 165 14.54 4.10 2.32
C ALA A 165 13.96 5.53 2.40
N GLN A 166 13.24 5.97 1.36
CA GLN A 166 12.61 7.30 1.31
C GLN A 166 11.26 7.37 2.04
N THR A 167 10.60 6.23 2.24
CA THR A 167 9.22 6.14 2.76
C THR A 167 9.04 6.81 4.13
N PRO A 168 9.91 6.62 5.15
CA PRO A 168 9.72 7.26 6.45
C PRO A 168 9.70 8.79 6.36
N ARG A 169 10.61 9.35 5.54
CA ARG A 169 10.72 10.79 5.33
C ARG A 169 9.52 11.33 4.53
N ALA A 170 9.09 10.62 3.51
CA ALA A 170 7.94 11.00 2.69
C ALA A 170 6.63 10.96 3.50
N ALA A 171 6.41 9.90 4.25
CA ALA A 171 5.23 9.73 5.12
C ALA A 171 5.14 10.85 6.17
N TYR A 172 6.27 11.23 6.77
CA TYR A 172 6.31 12.35 7.72
C TYR A 172 5.99 13.70 7.05
N ARG A 173 6.54 13.97 5.86
CA ARG A 173 6.30 15.21 5.12
C ARG A 173 4.85 15.37 4.69
N GLN A 174 4.22 14.31 4.20
CA GLN A 174 2.83 14.34 3.73
C GLN A 174 1.80 14.60 4.83
N ARG A 175 2.16 14.40 6.10
CA ARG A 175 1.27 14.65 7.25
C ARG A 175 1.46 16.03 7.88
N LEU A 176 2.53 16.74 7.51
CA LEU A 176 2.84 18.10 8.00
C LEU A 176 2.47 19.21 7.00
N ALA A 177 2.23 18.85 5.74
CA ALA A 177 1.72 19.74 4.69
C ALA A 177 0.19 19.78 4.74
#